data_AF-A0A1F2SEE9-F1
#
_entry.id   AF-A0A1F2SEE9-F1
#
_cell.length_a   1.000
_cell.length_b   1.000
_cell.length_c   1.000
_cell.angle_alpha   90.00
_cell.angle_beta   90.00
_cell.angle_gamma   90.00
#
_symmetry.space_group_name_H-M   'P 1'
#
loop_
_entity.id
_entity.type
_entity.pdbx_description
1 polymer ?
#
loop_
_entity_poly.entity_id
_entity_poly.type
_entity_poly.pdbx_seq_one_letter_code
_entity_poly.pdbx_strand_id
1 'polypeptide(L)'
;MAVARSYAVLRSSHVALRFVEVRSDVTFQMFVDGNHNGVRTSDIDAAVDYPLDAPTRLADLFPGVAVGITPALGRDPVRIGDSDLLSFTPLGTATAGTIYVRGRDGMQLAVRVLGATARTRVLRYVPRTDQWVESF
;
A
#
# COMPACT_ATOMS: atom_id res chain seq x y z
N MET A 1 -2.36 -6.29 1.87
CA MET A 1 -2.30 -6.69 0.44
C MET A 1 -3.12 -7.92 0.12
N ALA A 2 -2.75 -9.10 0.62
CA ALA A 2 -3.45 -10.35 0.29
C ALA A 2 -4.95 -10.30 0.59
N VAL A 3 -5.34 -9.74 1.75
CA VAL A 3 -6.75 -9.58 2.16
C VAL A 3 -7.53 -8.69 1.18
N ALA A 4 -7.01 -7.52 0.81
CA ALA A 4 -7.64 -6.61 -0.16
C ALA A 4 -7.84 -7.30 -1.53
N ARG A 5 -6.81 -8.04 -2.01
CA ARG A 5 -6.91 -8.84 -3.23
C ARG A 5 -7.99 -9.92 -3.13
N SER A 6 -8.02 -10.68 -2.03
CA SER A 6 -9.04 -11.70 -1.81
C SER A 6 -10.44 -11.09 -1.79
N TYR A 7 -10.62 -9.92 -1.17
CA TYR A 7 -11.90 -9.23 -1.18
C TYR A 7 -12.31 -8.77 -2.58
N ALA A 8 -11.39 -8.27 -3.41
CA ALA A 8 -11.70 -7.87 -4.78
C ALA A 8 -12.25 -9.05 -5.61
N VAL A 9 -11.60 -10.22 -5.49
CA VAL A 9 -12.02 -11.44 -6.19
C VAL A 9 -13.34 -11.97 -5.63
N LEU A 10 -13.46 -12.11 -4.31
CA LEU A 10 -14.66 -12.67 -3.66
C LEU A 10 -15.90 -11.80 -3.87
N ARG A 11 -15.76 -10.47 -3.86
CA ARG A 11 -16.88 -9.54 -4.08
C ARG A 11 -17.13 -9.23 -5.54
N SER A 12 -16.27 -9.70 -6.45
CA SER A 12 -16.30 -9.31 -7.86
C SER A 12 -16.35 -7.78 -8.05
N SER A 13 -15.67 -7.03 -7.18
CA SER A 13 -15.62 -5.56 -7.19
C SER A 13 -14.19 -5.05 -7.00
N HIS A 14 -13.91 -3.81 -7.41
CA HIS A 14 -12.62 -3.18 -7.15
C HIS A 14 -12.47 -2.89 -5.65
N VAL A 15 -11.29 -3.20 -5.10
CA VAL A 15 -10.95 -2.91 -3.71
C VAL A 15 -9.59 -2.24 -3.68
N ALA A 16 -9.46 -1.13 -2.96
CA ALA A 16 -8.19 -0.41 -2.85
C ALA A 16 -7.75 -0.23 -1.41
N LEU A 17 -6.42 -0.15 -1.23
CA LEU A 17 -5.82 0.41 -0.02
C LEU A 17 -5.48 1.86 -0.29
N ARG A 18 -6.08 2.77 0.49
CA ARG A 18 -5.71 4.18 0.53
C ARG A 18 -4.66 4.38 1.60
N PHE A 19 -3.54 4.99 1.24
CA PHE A 19 -2.53 5.46 2.19
C PHE A 19 -2.71 6.96 2.41
N VAL A 20 -2.62 7.40 3.66
CA VAL A 20 -2.77 8.81 4.02
C VAL A 20 -1.68 9.18 5.01
N GLU A 21 -0.91 10.21 4.68
CA GLU A 21 0.05 10.78 5.62
C GLU A 21 -0.69 11.60 6.69
N VAL A 22 -0.50 11.23 7.95
CA VAL A 22 -1.04 11.92 9.12
C VAL A 22 0.13 12.40 9.98
N ARG A 23 0.44 13.70 9.89
CA ARG A 23 1.57 14.39 10.52
C ARG A 23 2.96 13.86 10.09
N SER A 24 3.32 12.67 10.54
CA SER A 24 4.63 12.04 10.30
C SER A 24 4.55 10.51 10.34
N ASP A 25 3.33 9.97 10.22
CA ASP A 25 3.05 8.55 10.11
C ASP A 25 2.09 8.36 8.94
N VAL A 26 2.03 7.15 8.40
CA VAL A 26 1.12 6.83 7.30
C VAL A 26 0.11 5.80 7.78
N THR A 27 -1.16 6.18 7.71
CA THR A 27 -2.27 5.26 7.92
C THR A 27 -2.65 4.61 6.61
N PHE A 28 -3.25 3.43 6.69
CA PHE A 28 -3.89 2.80 5.56
C PHE A 28 -5.29 2.31 5.92
N GLN A 29 -6.17 2.27 4.92
CA GLN A 29 -7.55 1.82 5.05
C GLN A 29 -8.02 1.18 3.74
N MET A 30 -8.86 0.15 3.83
CA MET A 30 -9.46 -0.52 2.68
C MET A 30 -10.78 0.14 2.27
N PHE A 31 -10.97 0.28 0.96
CA PHE A 31 -12.20 0.78 0.34
C PHE A 31 -12.69 -0.18 -0.73
N VAL A 32 -14.01 -0.28 -0.88
CA VAL A 32 -14.67 -1.02 -1.97
C VAL A 32 -15.38 -0.06 -2.90
N ASP A 33 -15.29 -0.35 -4.19
CA ASP A 33 -15.95 0.40 -5.26
C ASP A 33 -17.48 0.24 -5.16
N GLY A 34 -18.18 1.37 -5.00
CA GLY A 34 -19.63 1.40 -4.83
C GLY A 34 -20.41 1.66 -6.12
N ASN A 35 -19.78 2.21 -7.16
CA ASN A 35 -20.44 2.60 -8.41
C ASN A 35 -19.92 1.84 -9.65
N HIS A 36 -19.02 0.87 -9.44
CA HIS A 36 -18.42 0.00 -10.44
C HIS A 36 -17.51 0.73 -11.45
N ASN A 37 -16.88 1.84 -11.05
CA ASN A 37 -16.00 2.63 -11.91
C ASN A 37 -14.49 2.52 -11.55
N GLY A 38 -14.17 1.62 -10.62
CA GLY A 38 -12.91 1.56 -9.87
C GLY A 38 -13.01 2.31 -8.55
N VAL A 39 -12.00 2.15 -7.68
CA VAL A 39 -11.92 2.96 -6.45
C VAL A 39 -11.20 4.28 -6.74
N ARG A 40 -11.80 5.41 -6.38
CA ARG A 40 -11.26 6.75 -6.67
C ARG A 40 -11.30 7.65 -5.44
N THR A 41 -10.30 8.51 -5.29
CA THR A 41 -10.26 9.48 -4.19
C THR A 41 -11.50 10.39 -4.16
N SER A 42 -11.96 10.86 -5.33
CA SER A 42 -13.19 11.66 -5.45
C SER A 42 -14.43 10.94 -4.93
N ASP A 43 -14.49 9.64 -5.17
CA ASP A 43 -15.68 8.81 -4.90
C ASP A 43 -15.64 8.38 -3.42
N ILE A 44 -14.46 8.16 -2.84
CA ILE A 44 -14.27 8.01 -1.40
C ILE A 44 -14.70 9.28 -0.66
N ASP A 45 -14.23 10.45 -1.12
CA ASP A 45 -14.52 11.73 -0.45
C ASP A 45 -16.01 12.12 -0.58
N ALA A 46 -16.69 11.65 -1.64
CA ALA A 46 -18.14 11.76 -1.82
C ALA A 46 -18.94 10.63 -1.12
N ALA A 47 -18.28 9.72 -0.40
CA ALA A 47 -18.88 8.54 0.25
C ALA A 47 -19.65 7.61 -0.71
N VAL A 48 -19.21 7.55 -1.97
CA VAL A 48 -19.66 6.58 -2.98
C VAL A 48 -18.87 5.28 -2.86
N ASP A 49 -17.54 5.38 -2.65
CA ASP A 49 -16.70 4.24 -2.33
C ASP A 49 -16.59 4.06 -0.81
N TYR A 50 -16.95 2.89 -0.31
CA TYR A 50 -17.17 2.68 1.12
C TYR A 50 -15.95 2.08 1.82
N PRO A 51 -15.62 2.52 3.05
CA PRO A 51 -14.58 1.88 3.84
C PRO A 51 -14.99 0.47 4.28
N LEU A 52 -14.06 -0.48 4.21
CA LEU A 52 -14.26 -1.86 4.68
C LEU A 52 -13.75 -2.10 6.10
N ASP A 53 -12.85 -1.24 6.58
CA ASP A 53 -12.22 -1.32 7.89
C ASP A 53 -11.95 0.09 8.44
N ALA A 54 -11.37 0.16 9.65
CA ALA A 54 -10.94 1.42 10.26
C ALA A 54 -9.52 1.79 9.79
N PRO A 55 -9.18 3.10 9.71
CA PRO A 55 -7.81 3.52 9.43
C PRO A 55 -6.84 2.94 10.45
N THR A 56 -5.78 2.30 9.96
CA THR A 56 -4.81 1.59 10.81
C THR A 56 -3.41 2.09 10.53
N ARG A 57 -2.59 2.25 11.58
CA ARG A 57 -1.14 2.49 11.44
C ARG A 57 -0.41 1.16 11.44
N LEU A 58 0.67 1.08 10.67
CA LEU A 58 1.50 -0.13 10.69
C LEU A 58 2.09 -0.39 12.08
N ALA A 59 2.40 0.66 12.82
CA ALA A 59 2.93 0.58 14.19
C ALA A 59 1.92 0.01 15.21
N ASP A 60 0.62 0.14 14.95
CA ASP A 60 -0.42 -0.43 15.82
C ASP A 60 -0.50 -1.96 15.68
N LEU A 61 -0.11 -2.48 14.51
CA LEU A 61 -0.05 -3.92 14.23
C LEU A 61 1.32 -4.52 14.56
N PHE A 62 2.39 -3.76 14.30
CA PHE A 62 3.78 -4.17 14.45
C PHE A 62 4.58 -3.07 15.14
N PRO A 63 4.70 -3.10 16.48
CA PRO A 63 5.39 -2.06 17.22
C PRO A 63 6.83 -1.83 16.74
N GLY A 64 7.17 -0.58 16.47
CA GLY A 64 8.49 -0.19 15.97
C GLY A 64 8.67 -0.30 14.46
N VAL A 65 7.59 -0.53 13.70
CA VAL A 65 7.56 -0.53 12.24
C VAL A 65 6.62 0.57 11.76
N ALA A 66 7.05 1.35 10.78
CA ALA A 66 6.24 2.41 10.17
C ALA A 66 6.35 2.36 8.65
N VAL A 67 5.30 2.78 7.96
CA VAL A 67 5.41 3.10 6.53
C VAL A 67 6.21 4.40 6.43
N GLY A 68 7.34 4.35 5.74
CA GLY A 68 8.34 5.40 5.80
C GLY A 68 9.60 5.03 5.04
N ILE A 69 10.30 6.06 4.57
CA ILE A 69 11.61 5.95 3.93
C ILE A 69 12.56 6.97 4.58
N THR A 70 13.83 6.61 4.77
CA THR A 70 14.83 7.56 5.28
C THR A 70 15.12 8.63 4.23
N PRO A 71 15.35 9.90 4.62
CA PRO A 71 15.62 11.00 3.69
C PRO A 71 16.76 10.74 2.68
N ALA A 72 17.74 9.93 3.05
CA ALA A 72 18.84 9.53 2.17
C ALA A 72 18.42 8.64 0.99
N LEU A 73 17.29 7.93 1.09
CA LEU A 73 16.78 7.02 0.07
C LEU A 73 15.59 7.61 -0.72
N GLY A 74 14.99 8.68 -0.20
CA GLY A 74 13.83 9.33 -0.79
C GLY A 74 13.00 10.07 0.25
N ARG A 75 11.94 10.73 -0.21
CA ARG A 75 11.00 11.45 0.65
C ARG A 75 9.58 10.90 0.59
N ASP A 76 9.26 10.16 -0.47
CA ASP A 76 7.95 9.60 -0.69
C ASP A 76 7.94 8.10 -0.29
N PRO A 77 7.28 7.73 0.81
CA PRO A 77 7.20 6.35 1.27
C PRO A 77 6.16 5.50 0.52
N VAL A 78 5.29 6.10 -0.30
CA VAL A 78 4.18 5.40 -0.98
C VAL A 78 4.15 5.80 -2.45
N ARG A 79 4.72 4.95 -3.31
CA ARG A 79 4.83 5.21 -4.74
C ARG A 79 3.92 4.29 -5.53
N ILE A 80 2.66 4.67 -5.76
CA ILE A 80 1.64 3.81 -6.40
C ILE A 80 1.01 4.48 -7.62
N GLY A 81 1.55 4.23 -8.81
CA GLY A 81 1.09 4.95 -10.02
C GLY A 81 1.18 6.46 -9.80
N ASP A 82 0.08 7.17 -10.08
CA ASP A 82 -0.06 8.63 -9.90
C ASP A 82 -0.88 9.00 -8.64
N SER A 83 -1.07 8.07 -7.70
CA SER A 83 -1.93 8.26 -6.52
C SER A 83 -1.41 7.51 -5.28
N ASP A 84 -2.08 7.68 -4.14
CA ASP A 84 -1.85 6.89 -2.92
C ASP A 84 -2.84 5.72 -2.77
N LEU A 85 -3.41 5.26 -3.90
CA LEU A 85 -4.37 4.15 -3.96
C LEU A 85 -3.76 2.91 -4.62
N LEU A 86 -3.58 1.85 -3.83
CA LEU A 86 -3.28 0.53 -4.37
C LEU A 86 -4.57 -0.25 -4.61
N SER A 87 -5.07 -0.17 -5.84
CA SER A 87 -6.31 -0.85 -6.25
C SER A 87 -6.04 -2.27 -6.72
N PHE A 88 -6.93 -3.20 -6.36
CA PHE A 88 -7.01 -4.57 -6.84
C PHE A 88 -8.30 -4.74 -7.65
N THR A 89 -8.20 -5.45 -8.77
CA THR A 89 -9.34 -5.72 -9.64
C THR A 89 -10.00 -7.06 -9.29
N PRO A 90 -11.26 -7.27 -9.71
CA PRO A 90 -11.91 -8.58 -9.61
C PRO A 90 -11.14 -9.72 -10.29
N LEU A 91 -10.32 -9.40 -11.30
CA LEU A 91 -9.48 -10.35 -12.03
C LEU A 91 -8.17 -10.69 -11.31
N GLY A 92 -7.96 -10.10 -10.12
CA GLY A 92 -6.78 -10.36 -9.29
C GLY A 92 -5.52 -9.64 -9.74
N THR A 93 -5.63 -8.62 -10.60
CA THR A 93 -4.56 -7.67 -10.93
C THR A 93 -4.55 -6.51 -9.92
N ALA A 94 -3.54 -5.65 -9.98
CA ALA A 94 -3.39 -4.50 -9.10
C ALA A 94 -2.81 -3.27 -9.82
N THR A 95 -2.92 -2.09 -9.21
CA THR A 95 -2.03 -0.96 -9.52
C THR A 95 -0.59 -1.37 -9.16
N ALA A 96 0.37 -1.04 -10.02
CA ALA A 96 1.78 -1.27 -9.68
C ALA A 96 2.25 -0.21 -8.69
N GLY A 97 3.08 -0.60 -7.72
CA GLY A 97 3.57 0.35 -6.74
C GLY A 97 4.63 -0.20 -5.81
N THR A 98 5.23 0.68 -5.03
CA THR A 98 6.18 0.33 -3.96
C THR A 98 5.82 1.10 -2.70
N ILE A 99 5.68 0.39 -1.59
CA ILE A 99 5.51 0.97 -0.27
C ILE A 99 6.77 0.70 0.53
N TYR A 100 7.37 1.76 1.07
CA TYR A 100 8.57 1.66 1.89
C TYR A 100 8.19 1.51 3.35
N VAL A 101 8.90 0.63 4.04
CA VAL A 101 8.69 0.30 5.44
C VAL A 101 10.02 0.44 6.18
N ARG A 102 9.98 1.16 7.28
CA ARG A 102 11.13 1.43 8.14
C ARG A 102 10.95 0.73 9.48
N GLY A 103 11.99 0.05 9.93
CA GLY A 103 12.13 -0.46 11.30
C GLY A 103 12.80 0.55 12.23
N ARG A 104 12.58 0.40 13.54
CA ARG A 104 13.24 1.18 14.60
C ARG A 104 14.76 1.03 14.64
N ASP A 105 15.27 -0.09 14.14
CA ASP A 105 16.69 -0.44 14.05
C ASP A 105 17.39 0.14 12.81
N GLY A 106 16.68 0.95 12.02
CA GLY A 106 17.19 1.51 10.78
C GLY A 106 17.06 0.58 9.57
N MET A 107 16.45 -0.60 9.74
CA MET A 107 16.12 -1.48 8.62
C MET A 107 15.15 -0.78 7.65
N GLN A 108 15.41 -0.91 6.36
CA GLN A 108 14.60 -0.34 5.28
C GLN A 108 14.14 -1.48 4.36
N LEU A 109 12.83 -1.58 4.18
CA LEU A 109 12.16 -2.54 3.32
C LEU A 109 11.36 -1.82 2.24
N ALA A 110 11.27 -2.43 1.06
CA ALA A 110 10.40 -2.00 -0.03
C ALA A 110 9.46 -3.14 -0.37
N VAL A 111 8.16 -2.93 -0.19
CA VAL A 111 7.11 -3.86 -0.59
C VAL A 111 6.66 -3.48 -1.99
N ARG A 112 7.13 -4.23 -2.99
CA ARG A 112 6.83 -3.96 -4.40
C ARG A 112 5.66 -4.80 -4.88
N VAL A 113 4.70 -4.16 -5.51
CA VAL A 113 3.49 -4.77 -6.07
C VAL A 113 3.59 -4.74 -7.59
N LEU A 114 3.52 -5.92 -8.22
CA LEU A 114 3.51 -6.06 -9.68
C LEU A 114 2.08 -5.98 -10.20
N GLY A 115 1.78 -4.95 -11.00
CA GLY A 115 0.40 -4.65 -11.36
C GLY A 115 -0.33 -5.77 -12.10
N ALA A 116 0.27 -6.35 -13.13
CA ALA A 116 -0.37 -7.39 -13.95
C ALA A 116 -0.72 -8.68 -13.17
N THR A 117 -0.06 -8.96 -12.04
CA THR A 117 -0.23 -10.23 -11.31
C THR A 117 -0.61 -10.07 -9.84
N ALA A 118 -0.65 -8.82 -9.35
CA ALA A 118 -0.75 -8.46 -7.95
C ALA A 118 0.30 -9.14 -7.04
N ARG A 119 1.39 -9.69 -7.61
CA ARG A 119 2.45 -10.33 -6.84
C ARG A 119 3.19 -9.29 -6.01
N THR A 120 3.35 -9.57 -4.73
CA THR A 120 4.11 -8.76 -3.80
C THR A 120 5.49 -9.36 -3.61
N ARG A 121 6.53 -8.54 -3.74
CA ARG A 121 7.91 -8.90 -3.37
C ARG A 121 8.36 -7.97 -2.28
N VAL A 122 9.17 -8.48 -1.36
CA VAL A 122 9.82 -7.63 -0.36
C VAL A 122 11.29 -7.52 -0.71
N LEU A 123 11.81 -6.30 -0.65
CA LEU A 123 13.22 -6.02 -0.86
C LEU A 123 13.76 -5.36 0.39
N ARG A 124 15.00 -5.68 0.77
CA ARG A 124 15.72 -5.04 1.86
C ARG A 124 16.82 -4.16 1.28
N TYR A 125 16.94 -2.95 1.81
CA TYR A 125 18.04 -2.08 1.46
C TYR A 125 19.33 -2.51 2.15
N VAL A 126 20.44 -2.50 1.41
CA VAL A 126 21.79 -2.84 1.89
C VAL A 126 22.67 -1.58 1.79
N PRO A 127 22.94 -0.89 2.92
CA PRO A 127 23.67 0.39 2.89
C PRO A 127 25.08 0.29 2.33
N ARG A 128 25.76 -0.85 2.51
CA ARG A 128 27.15 -1.04 2.03
C ARG A 128 27.27 -1.03 0.52
N THR A 129 26.23 -1.46 -0.19
CA THR A 129 26.23 -1.61 -1.65
C THR A 129 25.25 -0.68 -2.34
N ASP A 130 24.51 0.13 -1.58
CA ASP A 130 23.44 1.01 -2.07
C ASP A 130 22.44 0.27 -2.98
N GLN A 131 21.97 -0.89 -2.53
CA GLN A 131 21.11 -1.78 -3.32
C GLN A 131 19.91 -2.29 -2.54
N TRP A 132 18.80 -2.44 -3.27
CA TRP A 132 17.62 -3.18 -2.83
C TRP A 132 17.74 -4.63 -3.27
N VAL A 133 17.86 -5.54 -2.32
CA VAL A 133 17.97 -6.99 -2.59
C VAL A 133 16.67 -7.69 -2.20
N GLU A 134 16.20 -8.63 -3.01
CA GLU A 134 15.00 -9.41 -2.69
C GLU A 134 15.20 -10.14 -1.37
N SER A 135 14.18 -10.07 -0.52
CA SER A 135 14.17 -10.56 0.84
C SER A 135 12.79 -11.17 1.05
N PHE A 136 12.75 -12.48 1.28
CA PHE A 136 11.54 -13.32 1.45
C PHE A 136 10.57 -13.40 0.26
#